data_AF-A0AAW1J9J3-F1
#
_entry.id   AF-A0AAW1J9J3-F1
#
_cell.length_a   1.000
_cell.length_b   1.000
_cell.length_c   1.000
_cell.angle_alpha   90.00
_cell.angle_beta   90.00
_cell.angle_gamma   90.00
#
_symmetry.space_group_name_H-M   'P 1'
#
loop_
_entity.id
_entity.type
_entity.pdbx_description
1 polymer ?
#
loop_
_entity_poly.entity_id
_entity_poly.type
_entity_poly.pdbx_seq_one_letter_code
_entity_poly.pdbx_strand_id
1 'polypeptide(L)'
;MKKKNQTSSIELTGDTAAAAITTFDGDEIKTLINNHACFFDKLIEAIPPRFYLPSNDDKPWFQGLSKAAKASAKRKTIENLRNARQNRFDPEKSSRTTLDFLKASLENESSENNLSFGSDGGDDGDDDEEEENEGRLVTYEELQMKMRRKLEALKAGRSVGEGGERRREKREAWKRKRTEFEGEKEKGKAKAKSKEIERVNVEKEVDEAVKEIEFGKVKLAASVDDALFNKKNKKRKLSKEEELKKARELEEAKKDPEKGNIVKTQHAWKAATERAMGNKVHDNPSRLQKSLDSEMRKQKKSKETWQKRLDTTENQKKAKQEKRKANINAKLNSKKQAKIAKREKKFMRPGFEGRKEGFITRE
;
A
#
# COMPACT_ATOMS: atom_id res chain seq x y z
N MET A 1 -2.99 52.54 42.87
CA MET A 1 -1.80 52.97 42.10
C MET A 1 -2.10 52.76 40.61
N LYS A 2 -2.93 53.63 40.02
CA LYS A 2 -2.59 54.68 39.04
C LYS A 2 -1.68 54.19 37.89
N LYS A 3 -2.33 53.88 36.77
CA LYS A 3 -1.79 53.79 35.40
C LYS A 3 -1.05 55.09 35.06
N LYS A 4 0.13 55.00 34.44
CA LYS A 4 0.83 56.14 33.86
C LYS A 4 1.21 55.78 32.42
N ASN A 5 0.47 56.36 31.49
CA ASN A 5 0.83 56.46 30.08
C ASN A 5 1.99 57.46 29.97
N GLN A 6 3.00 57.17 29.15
CA GLN A 6 3.86 58.18 28.57
C GLN A 6 3.86 58.00 27.05
N THR A 7 3.20 58.96 26.41
CA THR A 7 3.37 59.37 25.02
C THR A 7 4.63 60.22 24.92
N SER A 8 5.48 59.97 23.93
CA SER A 8 6.42 60.96 23.42
C SER A 8 6.28 61.04 21.91
N SER A 9 5.69 62.15 21.48
CA SER A 9 5.55 62.62 20.11
C SER A 9 6.91 62.74 19.42
N ILE A 10 6.98 62.42 18.13
CA ILE A 10 7.97 63.03 17.22
C ILE A 10 7.20 63.50 15.99
N GLU A 11 7.43 64.77 15.70
CA GLU A 11 6.64 65.65 14.86
C GLU A 11 6.92 65.44 13.38
N LEU A 12 5.88 65.60 12.57
CA LEU A 12 5.98 65.85 11.14
C LEU A 12 6.44 67.30 10.96
N THR A 13 7.65 67.49 10.45
CA THR A 13 8.00 68.70 9.69
C THR A 13 8.48 68.24 8.33
N GLY A 14 7.73 68.61 7.30
CA GLY A 14 8.18 68.50 5.93
C GLY A 14 9.17 69.61 5.66
N ASP A 15 10.33 69.24 5.14
CA ASP A 15 11.12 70.12 4.29
C ASP A 15 11.67 69.32 3.12
N THR A 16 11.32 69.83 1.94
CA THR A 16 11.77 69.39 0.63
C THR A 16 13.28 69.53 0.52
N ALA A 17 13.99 68.40 0.37
CA ALA A 17 15.36 68.37 -0.12
C ALA A 17 15.47 67.26 -1.17
N ALA A 18 15.57 67.72 -2.42
CA ALA A 18 16.16 67.08 -3.59
C ALA A 18 16.27 65.55 -3.58
N ALA A 19 15.55 64.92 -4.51
CA ALA A 19 15.95 63.64 -5.07
C ALA A 19 17.41 63.72 -5.52
N ALA A 20 18.32 63.24 -4.67
CA ALA A 20 19.65 62.87 -5.09
C ALA A 20 19.46 61.67 -6.02
N ILE A 21 19.40 61.95 -7.32
CA ILE A 21 19.72 60.98 -8.36
C ILE A 21 21.18 60.63 -8.09
N THR A 22 21.39 59.62 -7.27
CA THR A 22 22.69 58.97 -7.13
C THR A 22 22.99 58.41 -8.51
N THR A 23 23.98 59.00 -9.17
CA THR A 23 24.66 58.39 -10.31
C THR A 23 25.30 57.11 -9.79
N PHE A 24 24.51 56.04 -9.70
CA PHE A 24 25.02 54.71 -9.35
C PHE A 24 26.05 54.35 -10.42
N ASP A 25 27.28 54.10 -9.98
CA ASP A 25 28.32 53.65 -10.88
C ASP A 25 27.85 52.37 -11.58
N GLY A 26 28.24 52.18 -12.85
CA GLY A 26 27.79 51.03 -13.64
C GLY A 26 28.07 49.67 -12.97
N ASP A 27 29.04 49.63 -12.04
CA ASP A 27 29.36 48.44 -11.25
C ASP A 27 28.47 48.27 -10.01
N GLU A 28 27.96 49.34 -9.41
CA GLU A 28 26.96 49.27 -8.34
C GLU A 28 25.62 48.72 -8.88
N ILE A 29 25.25 49.10 -10.10
CA ILE A 29 24.06 48.56 -10.76
C ILE A 29 24.22 47.06 -11.03
N LYS A 30 25.39 46.61 -11.50
CA LYS A 30 25.67 45.19 -11.74
C LYS A 30 25.62 44.38 -10.43
N THR A 31 26.21 44.91 -9.35
CA THR A 31 26.15 44.23 -8.05
C THR A 31 24.73 44.16 -7.51
N LEU A 32 23.92 45.21 -7.69
CA LEU A 32 22.50 45.21 -7.33
C LEU A 32 21.71 44.16 -8.13
N ILE A 33 21.93 44.08 -9.45
CA ILE A 33 21.29 43.05 -10.31
C ILE A 33 21.67 41.64 -9.84
N ASN A 34 22.95 41.40 -9.55
CA ASN A 34 23.41 40.10 -9.05
C ASN A 34 22.79 39.78 -7.69
N ASN A 35 22.67 40.76 -6.79
CA ASN A 35 22.02 40.59 -5.49
C ASN A 35 20.53 40.24 -5.65
N HIS A 36 19.83 40.89 -6.58
CA HIS A 36 18.45 40.56 -6.90
C HIS A 36 18.32 39.17 -7.50
N ALA A 37 19.20 38.77 -8.43
CA ALA A 37 19.22 37.43 -9.00
C ALA A 37 19.39 36.36 -7.90
N CYS A 38 20.38 36.53 -7.02
CA CYS A 38 20.59 35.63 -5.87
C CYS A 38 19.41 35.63 -4.89
N PHE A 39 18.69 36.75 -4.74
CA PHE A 39 17.49 36.83 -3.91
C PHE A 39 16.33 36.02 -4.51
N PHE A 40 16.10 36.13 -5.82
CA PHE A 40 15.07 35.35 -6.49
C PHE A 40 15.38 33.84 -6.48
N ASP A 41 16.65 33.46 -6.64
CA ASP A 41 17.08 32.06 -6.51
C ASP A 41 16.72 31.48 -5.14
N LYS A 42 17.01 32.23 -4.06
CA LYS A 42 16.63 31.85 -2.68
C LYS A 42 15.12 31.77 -2.46
N LEU A 43 14.34 32.60 -3.14
CA LEU A 43 12.87 32.51 -3.09
C LEU A 43 12.37 31.25 -3.79
N ILE A 44 12.97 30.88 -4.91
CA ILE A 44 12.63 29.63 -5.64
C ILE A 44 13.02 28.41 -4.81
N GLU A 45 14.08 28.47 -4.02
CA GLU A 45 14.49 27.41 -3.08
C GLU A 45 13.47 27.17 -1.95
N ALA A 46 12.77 28.22 -1.50
CA ALA A 46 11.76 28.10 -0.44
C ALA A 46 10.53 27.29 -0.87
N ILE A 47 10.30 27.16 -2.19
CA ILE A 47 9.15 26.45 -2.75
C ILE A 47 9.58 25.03 -3.10
N PRO A 48 8.90 23.98 -2.62
CA PRO A 48 9.28 22.61 -2.91
C PRO A 48 9.37 22.32 -4.42
N PRO A 49 10.38 21.53 -4.86
CA PRO A 49 10.62 21.27 -6.28
C PRO A 49 9.45 20.54 -6.96
N ARG A 50 8.58 19.89 -6.19
CA ARG A 50 7.38 19.19 -6.68
C ARG A 50 6.38 20.09 -7.43
N PHE A 51 6.44 21.40 -7.23
CA PHE A 51 5.54 22.35 -7.89
C PHE A 51 6.09 22.85 -9.24
N TYR A 52 7.39 22.74 -9.46
CA TYR A 52 8.06 23.17 -10.69
C TYR A 52 8.43 22.00 -11.60
N LEU A 53 8.77 20.84 -11.03
CA LEU A 53 9.07 19.63 -11.80
C LEU A 53 7.83 18.75 -11.93
N PRO A 54 7.57 18.17 -13.12
CA PRO A 54 6.59 17.11 -13.29
C PRO A 54 6.85 16.01 -12.25
N SER A 55 5.89 15.78 -11.36
CA SER A 55 5.99 14.68 -10.42
C SER A 55 5.87 13.39 -11.24
N ASN A 56 6.99 12.71 -11.49
CA ASN A 56 7.06 11.30 -11.92
C ASN A 56 6.54 10.38 -10.81
N ASP A 57 5.32 10.67 -10.37
CA ASP A 57 4.55 9.93 -9.38
C ASP A 57 3.87 8.70 -10.02
N ASP A 58 4.13 8.47 -11.32
CA ASP A 58 3.90 7.23 -12.03
C ASP A 58 4.73 6.13 -11.39
N LYS A 59 4.20 5.58 -10.29
CA LYS A 59 4.77 4.38 -9.67
C LYS A 59 4.88 3.35 -10.80
N PRO A 60 6.10 2.85 -11.12
CA PRO A 60 6.28 1.91 -12.21
C PRO A 60 5.39 0.72 -11.93
N TRP A 61 4.30 0.67 -12.70
CA TRP A 61 3.24 -0.26 -12.45
C TRP A 61 3.70 -1.59 -13.02
N PHE A 62 4.12 -2.49 -12.13
CA PHE A 62 4.75 -3.76 -12.53
C PHE A 62 3.81 -4.75 -13.23
N GLN A 63 2.65 -4.34 -13.76
CA GLN A 63 1.83 -5.23 -14.58
C GLN A 63 2.48 -5.46 -15.95
N GLY A 64 2.20 -6.60 -16.57
CA GLY A 64 2.83 -7.01 -17.85
C GLY A 64 4.24 -7.59 -17.74
N LEU A 65 5.06 -7.22 -16.74
CA LEU A 65 6.43 -7.73 -16.64
C LEU A 65 6.51 -9.21 -16.20
N SER A 66 7.50 -9.93 -16.74
CA SER A 66 7.84 -11.31 -16.33
C SER A 66 8.26 -11.38 -14.85
N LYS A 67 8.23 -12.57 -14.24
CA LYS A 67 8.60 -12.73 -12.81
C LYS A 67 10.04 -12.29 -12.53
N ALA A 68 10.96 -12.58 -13.44
CA ALA A 68 12.37 -12.18 -13.34
C ALA A 68 12.53 -10.66 -13.46
N ALA A 69 11.86 -10.05 -14.44
CA ALA A 69 11.88 -8.60 -14.63
C ALA A 69 11.24 -7.84 -13.45
N LYS A 70 10.20 -8.39 -12.83
CA LYS A 70 9.62 -7.87 -11.58
C LYS A 70 10.60 -7.92 -10.41
N ALA A 71 11.38 -8.99 -10.30
CA ALA A 71 12.35 -9.14 -9.22
C ALA A 71 13.53 -8.17 -9.39
N SER A 72 14.05 -8.00 -10.61
CA SER A 72 15.12 -7.04 -10.90
C SER A 72 14.66 -5.60 -10.68
N ALA A 73 13.47 -5.24 -11.15
CA ALA A 73 12.93 -3.89 -10.94
C ALA A 73 12.70 -3.58 -9.45
N LYS A 74 12.21 -4.56 -8.66
CA LYS A 74 12.11 -4.42 -7.20
C LYS A 74 13.47 -4.30 -6.50
N ARG A 75 14.51 -5.00 -6.98
CA ARG A 75 15.87 -4.85 -6.44
C ARG A 75 16.38 -3.43 -6.69
N LYS A 76 16.19 -2.89 -7.90
CA LYS A 76 16.54 -1.51 -8.24
C LYS A 76 15.81 -0.49 -7.36
N THR A 77 14.52 -0.68 -7.08
CA THR A 77 13.79 0.27 -6.20
C THR A 77 14.27 0.21 -4.75
N ILE A 78 14.62 -0.98 -4.23
CA ILE A 78 15.18 -1.13 -2.88
C ILE A 78 16.57 -0.48 -2.81
N GLU A 79 17.40 -0.66 -3.83
CA GLU A 79 18.73 -0.05 -3.93
C GLU A 79 18.64 1.48 -4.01
N ASN A 80 17.76 2.01 -4.85
CA ASN A 80 17.50 3.46 -4.93
C ASN A 80 17.03 4.02 -3.59
N LEU A 81 16.16 3.31 -2.86
CA LEU A 81 15.72 3.74 -1.53
C LEU A 81 16.86 3.69 -0.50
N ARG A 82 17.77 2.70 -0.60
CA ARG A 82 18.96 2.61 0.24
C ARG A 82 19.91 3.77 -0.03
N ASN A 83 20.17 4.07 -1.31
CA ASN A 83 21.04 5.17 -1.73
C ASN A 83 20.43 6.52 -1.34
N ALA A 84 19.12 6.72 -1.51
CA ALA A 84 18.43 7.93 -1.07
C ALA A 84 18.53 8.14 0.45
N ARG A 85 18.47 7.06 1.24
CA ARG A 85 18.67 7.13 2.70
C ARG A 85 20.11 7.48 3.05
N GLN A 86 21.09 6.95 2.33
CA GLN A 86 22.50 7.26 2.54
C GLN A 86 22.81 8.72 2.16
N ASN A 87 22.36 9.15 0.99
CA ASN A 87 22.52 10.53 0.51
C ASN A 87 21.87 11.57 1.43
N ARG A 88 20.84 11.19 2.21
CA ARG A 88 20.23 12.08 3.23
C ARG A 88 21.19 12.41 4.38
N PHE A 89 22.20 11.59 4.62
CA PHE A 89 23.22 11.80 5.65
C PHE A 89 24.53 12.34 5.09
N ASP A 90 24.66 12.47 3.76
CA ASP A 90 25.82 13.06 3.11
C ASP A 90 25.62 14.59 3.00
N PRO A 91 26.47 15.44 3.59
CA PRO A 91 26.29 16.90 3.59
C PRO A 91 26.31 17.50 2.18
N GLU A 92 27.16 16.98 1.28
CA GLU A 92 27.26 17.45 -0.12
C GLU A 92 26.05 17.09 -0.99
N LYS A 93 25.33 16.02 -0.65
CA LYS A 93 24.18 15.54 -1.44
C LYS A 93 22.84 15.95 -0.85
N SER A 94 22.79 16.18 0.46
CA SER A 94 21.59 16.62 1.19
C SER A 94 21.31 18.12 1.00
N SER A 95 22.29 18.90 0.55
CA SER A 95 22.16 20.33 0.23
C SER A 95 21.58 20.62 -1.15
N ARG A 96 21.06 19.61 -1.87
CA ARG A 96 20.56 19.78 -3.23
C ARG A 96 19.34 20.71 -3.26
N THR A 97 19.47 21.83 -3.95
CA THR A 97 18.46 22.89 -4.06
C THR A 97 17.43 22.58 -5.15
N THR A 98 16.33 23.33 -5.19
CA THR A 98 15.31 23.24 -6.26
C THR A 98 15.91 23.52 -7.63
N LEU A 99 16.81 24.51 -7.71
CA LEU A 99 17.56 24.85 -8.91
C LEU A 99 18.46 23.71 -9.38
N ASP A 100 19.07 22.96 -8.47
CA ASP A 100 19.86 21.79 -8.86
C ASP A 100 19.00 20.68 -9.47
N PHE A 101 17.74 20.53 -9.03
CA PHE A 101 16.81 19.60 -9.68
C PHE A 101 16.41 20.09 -11.08
N LEU A 102 16.17 21.38 -11.25
CA LEU A 102 15.89 22.00 -12.56
C LEU A 102 17.08 21.86 -13.53
N LYS A 103 18.29 22.16 -13.08
CA LYS A 103 19.52 21.99 -13.88
C LYS A 103 19.71 20.55 -14.33
N ALA A 104 19.53 19.58 -13.43
CA ALA A 104 19.62 18.17 -13.81
C ALA A 104 18.50 17.70 -14.75
N SER A 105 17.28 18.25 -14.63
CA SER A 105 16.21 17.96 -15.59
C SER A 105 16.61 18.44 -16.99
N LEU A 106 17.12 19.68 -17.10
CA LEU A 106 17.59 20.25 -18.36
C LEU A 106 18.80 19.51 -18.93
N GLU A 107 19.75 19.08 -18.10
CA GLU A 107 20.89 18.26 -18.52
C GLU A 107 20.43 16.90 -19.06
N ASN A 108 19.46 16.25 -18.40
CA ASN A 108 18.87 14.99 -18.87
C ASN A 108 18.11 15.18 -20.19
N GLU A 109 17.29 16.24 -20.31
CA GLU A 109 16.56 16.56 -21.55
C GLU A 109 17.53 16.89 -22.71
N SER A 110 18.62 17.60 -22.42
CA SER A 110 19.66 17.94 -23.42
C SER A 110 20.46 16.72 -23.88
N SER A 111 20.63 15.73 -23.01
CA SER A 111 21.31 14.47 -23.35
C SER A 111 20.38 13.46 -24.03
N GLU A 112 19.08 13.45 -23.69
CA GLU A 112 18.06 12.69 -24.42
C GLU A 112 17.87 13.21 -25.85
N ASN A 113 17.88 14.54 -26.05
CA ASN A 113 17.79 15.13 -27.39
C ASN A 113 19.04 14.88 -28.27
N ASN A 114 20.23 14.70 -27.67
CA ASN A 114 21.45 14.35 -28.44
C ASN A 114 21.53 12.86 -28.83
N LEU A 115 20.71 11.99 -28.25
CA LEU A 115 20.64 10.56 -28.58
C LEU A 115 19.56 10.24 -29.64
N SER A 116 18.79 11.22 -30.08
CA SER A 116 17.67 11.05 -31.03
C SER A 116 18.04 11.23 -32.51
N PHE A 117 19.30 11.51 -32.87
CA PHE A 117 19.73 11.62 -34.27
C PHE A 117 20.46 10.36 -34.74
N GLY A 118 19.71 9.31 -35.05
CA GLY A 118 20.26 8.09 -35.64
C GLY A 118 19.23 6.97 -35.85
N SER A 119 18.90 6.74 -37.12
CA SER A 119 18.22 5.56 -37.69
C SER A 119 16.69 5.61 -37.85
N ASP A 120 16.31 6.19 -39.00
CA ASP A 120 15.38 5.70 -40.03
C ASP A 120 14.70 4.33 -39.85
N GLY A 121 13.40 4.29 -40.23
CA GLY A 121 12.74 3.15 -40.88
C GLY A 121 11.75 2.32 -40.06
N GLY A 122 10.45 2.63 -40.12
CA GLY A 122 9.39 1.75 -39.60
C GLY A 122 7.98 2.34 -39.64
N ASP A 123 7.44 2.46 -40.85
CA ASP A 123 6.02 2.62 -41.18
C ASP A 123 5.21 1.41 -40.67
N ASP A 124 4.15 1.67 -39.90
CA ASP A 124 2.88 0.92 -39.92
C ASP A 124 1.87 1.68 -39.05
N GLY A 125 0.92 2.30 -39.72
CA GLY A 125 -0.23 2.96 -39.10
C GLY A 125 -1.27 1.96 -38.59
N ASP A 126 -1.99 2.36 -37.56
CA ASP A 126 -3.37 1.93 -37.39
C ASP A 126 -4.16 3.00 -36.65
N ASP A 127 -5.31 3.33 -37.25
CA ASP A 127 -6.23 4.43 -36.99
C ASP A 127 -6.75 4.52 -35.54
N ASP A 128 -6.63 5.70 -34.94
CA ASP A 128 -7.50 6.13 -33.84
C ASP A 128 -8.81 6.68 -34.44
N GLU A 129 -9.86 5.86 -34.46
CA GLU A 129 -11.23 6.31 -34.72
C GLU A 129 -11.71 7.17 -33.54
N GLU A 130 -11.54 8.48 -33.66
CA GLU A 130 -12.33 9.48 -32.94
C GLU A 130 -13.80 9.40 -33.39
N GLU A 131 -14.64 8.65 -32.68
CA GLU A 131 -16.09 8.82 -32.79
C GLU A 131 -16.50 10.13 -32.11
N GLU A 132 -16.64 11.16 -32.95
CA GLU A 132 -17.61 12.23 -32.78
C GLU A 132 -18.99 11.65 -32.41
N ASN A 133 -19.49 11.96 -31.21
CA ASN A 133 -20.90 11.76 -30.92
C ASN A 133 -21.59 13.11 -30.76
N GLU A 134 -22.10 13.58 -31.89
CA GLU A 134 -22.94 14.74 -32.05
C GLU A 134 -24.22 14.67 -31.19
N GLY A 135 -24.55 15.79 -30.56
CA GLY A 135 -25.91 16.35 -30.66
C GLY A 135 -27.10 15.63 -30.00
N ARG A 136 -26.94 14.62 -29.15
CA ARG A 136 -28.10 14.03 -28.44
C ARG A 136 -28.55 14.99 -27.33
N LEU A 137 -29.62 15.75 -27.57
CA LEU A 137 -30.29 16.61 -26.57
C LEU A 137 -30.66 15.76 -25.33
N VAL A 138 -29.82 15.84 -24.30
CA VAL A 138 -30.02 15.17 -23.02
C VAL A 138 -31.29 15.74 -22.40
N THR A 139 -32.32 14.91 -22.25
CA THR A 139 -33.56 15.35 -21.60
C THR A 139 -33.28 15.69 -20.14
N TYR A 140 -34.00 16.67 -19.59
CA TYR A 140 -33.79 17.15 -18.21
C TYR A 140 -33.80 16.01 -17.16
N GLU A 141 -34.60 14.97 -17.40
CA GLU A 141 -34.69 13.78 -16.57
C GLU A 141 -33.43 12.91 -16.63
N GLU A 142 -32.80 12.75 -17.81
CA GLU A 142 -31.52 12.04 -17.94
C GLU A 142 -30.40 12.78 -17.21
N LEU A 143 -30.40 14.12 -17.25
CA LEU A 143 -29.45 14.95 -16.51
C LEU A 143 -29.63 14.81 -15.00
N GLN A 144 -30.88 14.85 -14.51
CA GLN A 144 -31.20 14.63 -13.10
C GLN A 144 -30.79 13.22 -12.63
N MET A 145 -31.03 12.19 -13.44
CA MET A 145 -30.61 10.82 -13.10
C MET A 145 -29.09 10.68 -13.09
N LYS A 146 -28.38 11.30 -14.04
CA LYS A 146 -26.91 11.32 -14.08
C LYS A 146 -26.33 12.06 -12.87
N MET A 147 -26.95 13.18 -12.47
CA MET A 147 -26.57 13.94 -11.28
C MET A 147 -26.85 13.17 -9.99
N ARG A 148 -27.99 12.49 -9.86
CA ARG A 148 -28.28 11.60 -8.73
C ARG A 148 -27.28 10.45 -8.62
N ARG A 149 -26.95 9.80 -9.74
CA ARG A 149 -25.94 8.73 -9.80
C ARG A 149 -24.54 9.22 -9.43
N LYS A 150 -24.17 10.44 -9.87
CA LYS A 150 -22.89 11.07 -9.51
C LYS A 150 -22.85 11.45 -8.02
N LEU A 151 -23.95 11.96 -7.47
CA LEU A 151 -24.08 12.26 -6.04
C LEU A 151 -24.07 10.99 -5.19
N GLU A 152 -24.69 9.91 -5.63
CA GLU A 152 -24.70 8.62 -4.95
C GLU A 152 -23.31 7.96 -4.96
N ALA A 153 -22.58 8.02 -6.08
CA ALA A 153 -21.19 7.57 -6.15
C ALA A 153 -20.27 8.37 -5.20
N LEU A 154 -20.46 9.70 -5.14
CA LEU A 154 -19.70 10.56 -4.22
C LEU A 154 -20.11 10.33 -2.75
N LYS A 155 -21.37 10.04 -2.46
CA LYS A 155 -21.85 9.66 -1.11
C LYS A 155 -21.36 8.28 -0.69
N ALA A 156 -21.32 7.30 -1.60
CA ALA A 156 -20.80 5.97 -1.33
C ALA A 156 -19.30 6.01 -0.96
N GLY A 157 -18.52 6.85 -1.63
CA GLY A 157 -17.11 7.12 -1.29
C GLY A 157 -16.91 7.90 0.03
N ARG A 158 -17.96 8.57 0.53
CA ARG A 158 -17.97 9.33 1.79
C ARG A 158 -18.72 8.60 2.92
N SER A 159 -19.09 7.33 2.75
CA SER A 159 -19.83 6.59 3.77
C SER A 159 -19.11 6.59 5.12
N VAL A 160 -19.61 7.47 6.00
CA VAL A 160 -19.63 7.36 7.45
C VAL A 160 -20.52 6.16 7.78
N GLY A 161 -20.05 4.98 7.41
CA GLY A 161 -20.54 3.69 7.89
C GLY A 161 -19.45 3.04 8.70
N GLU A 162 -19.82 2.07 9.53
CA GLU A 162 -19.00 1.29 10.48
C GLU A 162 -17.56 0.96 10.00
N GLY A 163 -17.32 0.83 8.69
CA GLY A 163 -15.99 0.62 8.11
C GLY A 163 -15.04 1.84 8.10
N GLY A 164 -15.57 3.07 8.03
CA GLY A 164 -14.81 4.33 8.05
C GLY A 164 -14.28 4.66 9.45
N GLU A 165 -15.11 4.49 10.48
CA GLU A 165 -14.71 4.61 11.89
C GLU A 165 -13.66 3.56 12.24
N ARG A 166 -13.86 2.31 11.84
CA ARG A 166 -12.88 1.22 12.05
C ARG A 166 -11.53 1.50 11.40
N ARG A 167 -11.53 2.20 10.25
CA ARG A 167 -10.29 2.58 9.52
C ARG A 167 -9.61 3.79 10.15
N ARG A 168 -10.38 4.73 10.70
CA ARG A 168 -9.89 5.88 11.47
C ARG A 168 -9.32 5.42 12.82
N GLU A 169 -10.02 4.56 13.54
CA GLU A 169 -9.61 3.96 14.81
C GLU A 169 -8.31 3.15 14.65
N LYS A 170 -8.20 2.34 13.57
CA LYS A 170 -6.93 1.64 13.25
C LYS A 170 -5.78 2.61 12.98
N ARG A 171 -6.04 3.74 12.32
CA ARG A 171 -5.03 4.74 11.99
C ARG A 171 -4.60 5.52 13.24
N GLU A 172 -5.52 5.82 14.14
CA GLU A 172 -5.25 6.48 15.42
C GLU A 172 -4.53 5.53 16.41
N ALA A 173 -4.88 4.25 16.45
CA ALA A 173 -4.18 3.23 17.21
C ALA A 173 -2.73 3.03 16.72
N TRP A 174 -2.51 3.09 15.40
CA TRP A 174 -1.16 3.00 14.83
C TRP A 174 -0.31 4.23 15.12
N LYS A 175 -0.93 5.43 15.20
CA LYS A 175 -0.26 6.66 15.64
C LYS A 175 0.11 6.61 17.11
N ARG A 176 -0.80 6.17 18.00
CA ARG A 176 -0.51 6.02 19.45
C ARG A 176 0.64 5.05 19.72
N LYS A 177 0.68 3.92 19.01
CA LYS A 177 1.75 2.92 19.14
C LYS A 177 3.11 3.45 18.65
N ARG A 178 3.12 4.42 17.73
CA ARG A 178 4.34 5.08 17.24
C ARG A 178 4.85 6.12 18.25
N THR A 179 3.96 6.89 18.86
CA THR A 179 4.33 7.90 19.87
C THR A 179 4.77 7.28 21.20
N GLU A 180 4.21 6.12 21.60
CA GLU A 180 4.71 5.35 22.75
C GLU A 180 6.14 4.82 22.53
N PHE A 181 6.45 4.38 21.32
CA PHE A 181 7.78 3.85 20.97
C PHE A 181 8.85 4.95 20.80
N GLU A 182 8.42 6.20 20.56
CA GLU A 182 9.30 7.38 20.48
C GLU A 182 9.53 8.00 21.87
N GLY A 183 8.52 8.01 22.75
CA GLY A 183 8.62 8.52 24.13
C GLY A 183 9.51 7.69 25.06
N GLU A 184 9.70 6.40 24.80
CA GLU A 184 10.66 5.56 25.54
C GLU A 184 12.13 5.79 25.13
N LYS A 185 12.39 6.38 23.95
CA LYS A 185 13.76 6.69 23.50
C LYS A 185 14.29 8.03 24.00
N GLU A 186 13.44 8.91 24.52
CA GLU A 186 13.86 10.23 25.01
C GLU A 186 14.25 10.28 26.50
N LYS A 187 13.87 9.29 27.31
CA LYS A 187 14.21 9.27 28.75
C LYS A 187 15.61 8.73 29.08
N GLY A 188 16.37 8.27 28.08
CA GLY A 188 17.69 7.64 28.26
C GLY A 188 18.91 8.56 28.08
N LYS A 189 18.73 9.86 27.81
CA LYS A 189 19.83 10.78 27.45
C LYS A 189 20.09 11.88 28.49
N ALA A 190 20.13 11.53 29.77
CA ALA A 190 20.50 12.49 30.81
C ALA A 190 21.17 11.82 32.02
N LYS A 191 22.34 11.19 31.83
CA LYS A 191 23.40 10.99 32.87
C LYS A 191 24.51 10.10 32.33
N ALA A 192 25.55 10.69 31.75
CA ALA A 192 26.85 10.02 31.58
C ALA A 192 27.94 11.04 31.29
N LYS A 193 28.46 11.71 32.33
CA LYS A 193 29.79 12.33 32.31
C LYS A 193 30.41 12.22 33.70
N SER A 194 31.27 11.22 33.89
CA SER A 194 32.59 11.34 34.55
C SER A 194 33.16 9.95 34.88
N LYS A 195 34.50 9.87 34.78
CA LYS A 195 35.39 8.77 35.17
C LYS A 195 35.46 7.56 34.23
N GLU A 196 36.21 7.81 33.17
CA GLU A 196 37.01 6.85 32.42
C GLU A 196 38.36 6.71 33.15
N ILE A 197 38.80 5.49 33.47
CA ILE A 197 40.20 5.01 33.63
C ILE A 197 40.23 3.61 34.32
N GLU A 198 39.14 3.13 34.94
CA GLU A 198 39.09 1.78 35.57
C GLU A 198 38.17 0.78 34.84
N ARG A 199 38.05 0.89 33.50
CA ARG A 199 37.01 0.24 32.69
C ARG A 199 37.36 -1.13 32.11
N VAL A 200 38.63 -1.51 32.06
CA VAL A 200 39.06 -2.64 31.19
C VAL A 200 38.74 -4.03 31.77
N ASN A 201 38.55 -4.16 33.09
CA ASN A 201 38.18 -5.45 33.70
C ASN A 201 36.67 -5.59 33.99
N VAL A 202 35.97 -4.50 34.32
CA VAL A 202 34.53 -4.54 34.62
C VAL A 202 33.68 -4.68 33.35
N GLU A 203 34.13 -4.16 32.21
CA GLU A 203 33.39 -4.23 30.94
C GLU A 203 33.22 -5.67 30.43
N LYS A 204 34.17 -6.59 30.71
CA LYS A 204 34.06 -8.00 30.31
C LYS A 204 33.01 -8.76 31.13
N GLU A 205 32.97 -8.53 32.44
CA GLU A 205 31.97 -9.14 33.33
C GLU A 205 30.57 -8.54 33.12
N VAL A 206 30.49 -7.22 32.89
CA VAL A 206 29.23 -6.56 32.55
C VAL A 206 28.74 -6.99 31.17
N ASP A 207 29.60 -7.16 30.17
CA ASP A 207 29.19 -7.67 28.85
C ASP A 207 28.74 -9.14 28.89
N GLU A 208 29.28 -9.95 29.80
CA GLU A 208 28.81 -11.32 30.05
C GLU A 208 27.46 -11.32 30.77
N ALA A 209 27.30 -10.51 31.83
CA ALA A 209 26.04 -10.33 32.54
C ALA A 209 24.93 -9.68 31.66
N VAL A 210 25.29 -8.78 30.74
CA VAL A 210 24.35 -8.16 29.79
C VAL A 210 23.96 -9.14 28.67
N LYS A 211 24.85 -10.07 28.28
CA LYS A 211 24.48 -11.20 27.41
C LYS A 211 23.61 -12.23 28.15
N GLU A 212 23.70 -12.30 29.47
CA GLU A 212 22.90 -13.16 30.32
C GLU A 212 21.47 -12.64 30.50
N ILE A 213 21.30 -11.32 30.56
CA ILE A 213 19.98 -10.68 30.71
C ILE A 213 19.32 -10.44 29.34
N GLU A 214 18.64 -11.46 28.81
CA GLU A 214 17.72 -11.28 27.68
C GLU A 214 16.38 -10.70 28.16
N PHE A 215 15.97 -9.56 27.61
CA PHE A 215 14.71 -8.91 27.98
C PHE A 215 13.51 -9.84 27.76
N GLY A 216 12.84 -10.22 28.85
CA GLY A 216 11.66 -11.09 28.86
C GLY A 216 11.91 -12.59 29.02
N LYS A 217 13.16 -13.04 29.17
CA LYS A 217 13.51 -14.44 29.49
C LYS A 217 14.49 -14.49 30.66
N VAL A 218 14.09 -15.15 31.74
CA VAL A 218 14.99 -15.38 32.89
C VAL A 218 15.84 -16.60 32.56
N LYS A 219 17.15 -16.45 32.37
CA LYS A 219 18.08 -17.59 32.25
C LYS A 219 18.28 -18.17 33.64
N LEU A 220 17.66 -19.32 33.94
CA LEU A 220 17.93 -20.08 35.15
C LEU A 220 19.13 -20.99 34.86
N ALA A 221 20.22 -20.85 35.64
CA ALA A 221 21.52 -21.48 35.43
C ALA A 221 21.56 -23.03 35.43
N ALA A 222 20.40 -23.71 35.52
CA ALA A 222 20.30 -25.17 35.63
C ALA A 222 20.06 -25.90 34.28
N SER A 223 19.93 -25.19 33.16
CA SER A 223 19.79 -25.79 31.82
C SER A 223 21.17 -25.85 31.13
N VAL A 224 21.98 -26.85 31.50
CA VAL A 224 23.31 -27.11 30.89
C VAL A 224 23.22 -27.39 29.38
N ASP A 225 22.02 -27.65 28.85
CA ASP A 225 21.78 -27.95 27.44
C ASP A 225 21.55 -26.70 26.54
N ASP A 226 21.30 -25.51 27.10
CA ASP A 226 20.97 -24.33 26.29
C ASP A 226 22.18 -23.54 25.77
N ALA A 227 23.37 -23.70 26.39
CA ALA A 227 24.57 -22.98 25.98
C ALA A 227 25.21 -23.54 24.69
N LEU A 228 24.98 -24.82 24.37
CA LEU A 228 25.62 -25.49 23.22
C LEU A 228 24.80 -25.42 21.92
N PHE A 229 23.51 -25.10 21.96
CA PHE A 229 22.62 -25.22 20.78
C PHE A 229 22.21 -23.90 20.11
N ASN A 230 22.64 -22.74 20.62
CA ASN A 230 21.89 -21.50 20.39
C ASN A 230 22.53 -20.46 19.46
N LYS A 231 23.08 -20.86 18.31
CA LYS A 231 23.50 -19.86 17.30
C LYS A 231 23.21 -20.13 15.83
N LYS A 232 22.84 -21.35 15.40
CA LYS A 232 22.74 -21.63 13.96
C LYS A 232 21.37 -21.99 13.39
N ASN A 233 20.39 -22.41 14.18
CA ASN A 233 19.06 -22.71 13.64
C ASN A 233 17.98 -22.23 14.61
N LYS A 234 17.16 -21.24 14.19
CA LYS A 234 15.88 -20.97 14.84
C LYS A 234 15.03 -22.24 14.68
N LYS A 235 15.06 -23.14 15.66
CA LYS A 235 14.29 -24.39 15.62
C LYS A 235 12.84 -24.00 15.35
N ARG A 236 12.29 -24.45 14.22
CA ARG A 236 10.88 -24.26 13.88
C ARG A 236 10.07 -24.89 15.02
N LYS A 237 8.99 -24.23 15.44
CA LYS A 237 8.05 -24.83 16.39
C LYS A 237 7.57 -26.15 15.80
N LEU A 238 7.51 -27.19 16.64
CA LEU A 238 7.01 -28.50 16.27
C LEU A 238 5.59 -28.38 15.72
N SER A 239 5.18 -29.31 14.87
CA SER A 239 3.79 -29.37 14.43
C SER A 239 2.88 -29.66 15.63
N LYS A 240 1.66 -29.13 15.65
CA LYS A 240 0.68 -29.44 16.71
C LYS A 240 0.37 -30.94 16.82
N GLU A 241 0.50 -31.67 15.71
CA GLU A 241 0.35 -33.13 15.68
C GLU A 241 1.52 -33.84 16.40
N GLU A 242 2.75 -33.33 16.23
CA GLU A 242 3.93 -33.83 16.93
C GLU A 242 3.88 -33.48 18.41
N GLU A 243 3.41 -32.28 18.76
CA GLU A 243 3.13 -31.88 20.15
C GLU A 243 2.07 -32.78 20.78
N LEU A 244 1.02 -33.16 20.03
CA LEU A 244 -0.01 -34.07 20.52
C LEU A 244 0.55 -35.47 20.77
N LYS A 245 1.39 -36.00 19.88
CA LYS A 245 2.06 -37.29 20.07
C LYS A 245 2.92 -37.29 21.33
N LYS A 246 3.78 -36.27 21.48
CA LYS A 246 4.61 -36.10 22.68
C LYS A 246 3.77 -35.97 23.95
N ALA A 247 2.66 -35.22 23.90
CA ALA A 247 1.76 -35.08 25.06
C ALA A 247 1.09 -36.41 25.44
N ARG A 248 0.74 -37.26 24.48
CA ARG A 248 0.20 -38.61 24.74
C ARG A 248 1.25 -39.55 25.32
N GLU A 249 2.45 -39.59 24.73
CA GLU A 249 3.57 -40.38 25.25
C GLU A 249 3.91 -39.99 26.71
N LEU A 250 3.87 -38.69 27.01
CA LEU A 250 4.04 -38.20 28.38
C LEU A 250 2.87 -38.56 29.30
N GLU A 251 1.64 -38.66 28.80
CA GLU A 251 0.49 -39.09 29.59
C GLU A 251 0.58 -40.60 29.91
N GLU A 252 1.04 -41.40 28.95
CA GLU A 252 1.27 -42.84 29.10
C GLU A 252 2.39 -43.11 30.12
N ALA A 253 3.54 -42.45 30.00
CA ALA A 253 4.65 -42.59 30.96
C ALA A 253 4.29 -42.13 32.38
N LYS A 254 3.25 -41.30 32.55
CA LYS A 254 2.73 -40.89 33.86
C LYS A 254 1.77 -41.90 34.48
N LYS A 255 1.22 -42.83 33.70
CA LYS A 255 0.28 -43.86 34.18
C LYS A 255 0.98 -45.07 34.79
N ASP A 256 2.29 -45.24 34.55
CA ASP A 256 3.07 -46.33 35.14
C ASP A 256 3.12 -46.24 36.68
N PRO A 257 2.82 -47.33 37.42
CA PRO A 257 2.67 -47.29 38.88
C PRO A 257 3.98 -47.06 39.63
N GLU A 258 5.11 -47.55 39.12
CA GLU A 258 6.41 -47.44 39.80
C GLU A 258 7.18 -46.17 39.41
N LYS A 259 7.26 -45.89 38.10
CA LYS A 259 8.06 -44.78 37.55
C LYS A 259 7.24 -43.53 37.27
N GLY A 260 5.91 -43.64 37.20
CA GLY A 260 5.04 -42.53 36.81
C GLY A 260 5.08 -41.35 37.78
N ASN A 261 5.22 -41.60 39.08
CA ASN A 261 5.34 -40.52 40.07
C ASN A 261 6.64 -39.73 39.92
N ILE A 262 7.75 -40.42 39.62
CA ILE A 262 9.06 -39.79 39.37
C ILE A 262 9.00 -38.99 38.06
N VAL A 263 8.39 -39.55 37.00
CA VAL A 263 8.23 -38.86 35.72
C VAL A 263 7.30 -37.64 35.86
N LYS A 264 6.21 -37.74 36.64
CA LYS A 264 5.31 -36.62 36.94
C LYS A 264 6.05 -35.48 37.61
N THR A 265 6.81 -35.76 38.68
CA THR A 265 7.54 -34.73 39.42
C THR A 265 8.62 -34.10 38.54
N GLN A 266 9.47 -34.90 37.89
CA GLN A 266 10.51 -34.39 36.99
C GLN A 266 9.94 -33.52 35.87
N HIS A 267 8.86 -33.96 35.22
CA HIS A 267 8.21 -33.19 34.18
C HIS A 267 7.56 -31.92 34.71
N ALA A 268 6.96 -31.95 35.91
CA ALA A 268 6.36 -30.77 36.54
C ALA A 268 7.43 -29.70 36.84
N TRP A 269 8.58 -30.11 37.39
CA TRP A 269 9.70 -29.21 37.65
C TRP A 269 10.28 -28.64 36.35
N LYS A 270 10.50 -29.47 35.32
CA LYS A 270 10.97 -29.02 34.00
C LYS A 270 9.99 -28.05 33.33
N ALA A 271 8.68 -28.33 33.38
CA ALA A 271 7.67 -27.44 32.83
C ALA A 271 7.55 -26.12 33.62
N ALA A 272 7.78 -26.16 34.94
CA ALA A 272 7.79 -24.96 35.79
C ALA A 272 9.02 -24.10 35.49
N THR A 273 10.20 -24.69 35.33
CA THR A 273 11.41 -23.97 34.95
C THR A 273 11.27 -23.37 33.55
N GLU A 274 10.81 -24.12 32.55
CA GLU A 274 10.56 -23.59 31.20
C GLU A 274 9.55 -22.44 31.19
N ARG A 275 8.48 -22.53 31.98
CA ARG A 275 7.49 -21.45 32.09
C ARG A 275 8.09 -20.22 32.77
N ALA A 276 8.92 -20.39 33.80
CA ALA A 276 9.65 -19.31 34.46
C ALA A 276 10.67 -18.65 33.52
N MET A 277 11.29 -19.43 32.63
CA MET A 277 12.15 -18.93 31.54
C MET A 277 11.36 -18.20 30.43
N GLY A 278 10.03 -18.21 30.47
CA GLY A 278 9.16 -17.54 29.50
C GLY A 278 8.75 -18.40 28.29
N ASN A 279 9.05 -19.70 28.30
CA ASN A 279 8.63 -20.62 27.24
C ASN A 279 7.16 -21.05 27.42
N LYS A 280 6.41 -21.09 26.30
CA LYS A 280 5.00 -21.51 26.29
C LYS A 280 4.90 -23.03 26.18
N VAL A 281 4.68 -23.69 27.31
CA VAL A 281 4.57 -25.14 27.43
C VAL A 281 3.13 -25.62 27.12
N HIS A 282 2.97 -26.60 26.22
CA HIS A 282 1.68 -27.11 25.73
C HIS A 282 1.54 -28.64 25.92
N ASP A 283 1.28 -29.10 27.14
CA ASP A 283 1.32 -30.55 27.45
C ASP A 283 -0.04 -31.24 27.50
N ASN A 284 -1.14 -30.53 27.23
CA ASN A 284 -2.49 -31.05 27.39
C ASN A 284 -3.03 -31.63 26.06
N PRO A 285 -3.18 -32.97 25.93
CA PRO A 285 -3.58 -33.59 24.66
C PRO A 285 -4.98 -33.19 24.22
N SER A 286 -5.92 -32.99 25.15
CA SER A 286 -7.30 -32.57 24.84
C SER A 286 -7.37 -31.14 24.26
N ARG A 287 -6.50 -30.23 24.70
CA ARG A 287 -6.42 -28.86 24.17
C ARG A 287 -5.80 -28.84 22.78
N LEU A 288 -4.78 -29.67 22.55
CA LEU A 288 -4.15 -29.83 21.23
C LEU A 288 -5.13 -30.41 20.21
N GLN A 289 -5.89 -31.44 20.58
CA GLN A 289 -6.97 -31.99 19.75
C GLN A 289 -8.02 -30.92 19.39
N LYS A 290 -8.54 -30.17 20.37
CA LYS A 290 -9.49 -29.09 20.11
C LYS A 290 -8.93 -28.01 19.18
N SER A 291 -7.63 -27.71 19.28
CA SER A 291 -6.99 -26.78 18.36
C SER A 291 -6.92 -27.36 16.94
N LEU A 292 -6.59 -28.63 16.77
CA LEU A 292 -6.57 -29.29 15.46
C LEU A 292 -7.97 -29.32 14.85
N ASP A 293 -8.99 -29.68 15.62
CA ASP A 293 -10.38 -29.68 15.15
C ASP A 293 -10.84 -28.29 14.73
N SER A 294 -10.47 -27.26 15.50
CA SER A 294 -10.78 -25.87 15.17
C SER A 294 -10.10 -25.43 13.88
N GLU A 295 -8.87 -25.88 13.64
CA GLU A 295 -8.12 -25.62 12.42
C GLU A 295 -8.75 -26.34 11.21
N MET A 296 -9.10 -27.62 11.37
CA MET A 296 -9.83 -28.38 10.35
C MET A 296 -11.18 -27.74 10.01
N ARG A 297 -11.94 -27.27 11.00
CA ARG A 297 -13.20 -26.54 10.78
C ARG A 297 -12.98 -25.24 10.00
N LYS A 298 -11.93 -24.48 10.31
CA LYS A 298 -11.58 -23.26 9.55
C LYS A 298 -11.21 -23.59 8.12
N GLN A 299 -10.43 -24.65 7.89
CA GLN A 299 -10.08 -25.10 6.55
C GLN A 299 -11.31 -25.54 5.76
N LYS A 300 -12.24 -26.32 6.36
CA LYS A 300 -13.51 -26.70 5.72
C LYS A 300 -14.33 -25.48 5.31
N LYS A 301 -14.56 -24.54 6.22
CA LYS A 301 -15.26 -23.27 5.91
C LYS A 301 -14.56 -22.49 4.79
N SER A 302 -13.23 -22.42 4.82
CA SER A 302 -12.47 -21.76 3.76
C SER A 302 -12.67 -22.45 2.40
N LYS A 303 -12.64 -23.79 2.36
CA LYS A 303 -12.91 -24.57 1.13
C LYS A 303 -14.32 -24.34 0.61
N GLU A 304 -15.33 -24.43 1.47
CA GLU A 304 -16.73 -24.18 1.12
C GLU A 304 -16.96 -22.76 0.59
N THR A 305 -16.39 -21.74 1.24
CA THR A 305 -16.52 -20.35 0.77
C THR A 305 -15.84 -20.14 -0.58
N TRP A 306 -14.74 -20.85 -0.84
CA TRP A 306 -14.04 -20.77 -2.12
C TRP A 306 -14.83 -21.49 -3.23
N GLN A 307 -15.39 -22.67 -2.94
CA GLN A 307 -16.31 -23.37 -3.85
C GLN A 307 -17.53 -22.50 -4.19
N LYS A 308 -18.20 -21.92 -3.19
CA LYS A 308 -19.32 -20.98 -3.42
C LYS A 308 -18.93 -19.83 -4.34
N ARG A 309 -17.70 -19.28 -4.20
CA ARG A 309 -17.22 -18.23 -5.11
C ARG A 309 -17.06 -18.76 -6.54
N LEU A 310 -16.47 -19.93 -6.73
CA LEU A 310 -16.36 -20.55 -8.05
C LEU A 310 -17.74 -20.77 -8.66
N ASP A 311 -18.67 -21.38 -7.92
CA ASP A 311 -20.04 -21.66 -8.38
C ASP A 311 -20.77 -20.37 -8.78
N THR A 312 -20.65 -19.31 -7.97
CA THR A 312 -21.27 -18.02 -8.30
C THR A 312 -20.71 -17.43 -9.59
N THR A 313 -19.39 -17.52 -9.82
CA THR A 313 -18.79 -17.02 -11.06
C THR A 313 -19.19 -17.87 -12.27
N GLU A 314 -19.30 -19.19 -12.11
CA GLU A 314 -19.73 -20.10 -13.16
C GLU A 314 -21.20 -19.86 -13.52
N ASN A 315 -22.07 -19.72 -12.52
CA ASN A 315 -23.49 -19.41 -12.70
C ASN A 315 -23.67 -18.04 -13.38
N GLN A 316 -22.90 -17.02 -13.00
CA GLN A 316 -22.93 -15.73 -13.68
C GLN A 316 -22.49 -15.83 -15.15
N LYS A 317 -21.46 -16.63 -15.45
CA LYS A 317 -21.01 -16.87 -16.84
C LYS A 317 -22.10 -17.60 -17.64
N LYS A 318 -22.66 -18.68 -17.10
CA LYS A 318 -23.76 -19.45 -17.70
C LYS A 318 -24.98 -18.56 -17.97
N ALA A 319 -25.43 -17.80 -16.97
CA ALA A 319 -26.58 -16.90 -17.13
C ALA A 319 -26.35 -15.83 -18.21
N LYS A 320 -25.14 -15.26 -18.32
CA LYS A 320 -24.81 -14.33 -19.42
C LYS A 320 -24.84 -15.01 -20.79
N GLN A 321 -24.29 -16.22 -20.88
CA GLN A 321 -24.31 -17.01 -22.12
C GLN A 321 -25.74 -17.38 -22.53
N GLU A 322 -26.59 -17.80 -21.58
CA GLU A 322 -28.00 -18.10 -21.81
C GLU A 322 -28.77 -16.87 -22.28
N LYS A 323 -28.56 -15.70 -21.65
CA LYS A 323 -29.14 -14.43 -22.13
C LYS A 323 -28.72 -14.11 -23.56
N ARG A 324 -27.44 -14.32 -23.91
CA ARG A 324 -26.95 -14.12 -25.27
C ARG A 324 -27.63 -15.08 -26.25
N LYS A 325 -27.74 -16.37 -25.91
CA LYS A 325 -28.45 -17.36 -26.73
C LYS A 325 -29.93 -17.00 -26.90
N ALA A 326 -30.61 -16.59 -25.84
CA ALA A 326 -32.00 -16.16 -25.88
C ALA A 326 -32.19 -14.94 -26.79
N ASN A 327 -31.33 -13.92 -26.70
CA ASN A 327 -31.39 -12.74 -27.56
C ASN A 327 -31.13 -13.07 -29.04
N ILE A 328 -30.17 -13.97 -29.33
CA ILE A 328 -29.90 -14.45 -30.68
C ILE A 328 -31.13 -15.19 -31.24
N ASN A 329 -31.71 -16.09 -30.45
CA ASN A 329 -32.91 -16.83 -30.84
C ASN A 329 -34.11 -15.90 -31.06
N ALA A 330 -34.29 -14.89 -30.21
CA ALA A 330 -35.32 -13.87 -30.37
C ALA A 330 -35.14 -13.09 -31.67
N LYS A 331 -33.90 -12.67 -32.00
CA LYS A 331 -33.58 -12.00 -33.27
C LYS A 331 -33.79 -12.91 -34.48
N LEU A 332 -33.54 -14.20 -34.35
CA LEU A 332 -33.79 -15.19 -35.40
C LEU A 332 -35.29 -15.38 -35.62
N ASN A 333 -36.07 -15.46 -34.54
CA ASN A 333 -37.53 -15.59 -34.59
C ASN A 333 -38.20 -14.32 -35.14
N SER A 334 -37.74 -13.13 -34.75
CA SER A 334 -38.29 -11.87 -35.31
C SER A 334 -38.02 -11.76 -36.81
N LYS A 335 -36.83 -12.17 -37.28
CA LYS A 335 -36.52 -12.27 -38.72
C LYS A 335 -37.45 -13.26 -39.44
N LYS A 336 -37.74 -14.42 -38.84
CA LYS A 336 -38.70 -15.40 -39.38
C LYS A 336 -40.11 -14.80 -39.46
N GLN A 337 -40.60 -14.20 -38.38
CA GLN A 337 -41.91 -13.56 -38.33
C GLN A 337 -42.02 -12.41 -39.34
N ALA A 338 -40.99 -11.57 -39.51
CA ALA A 338 -40.99 -10.51 -40.50
C ALA A 338 -41.06 -11.06 -41.95
N LYS A 339 -40.41 -12.20 -42.24
CA LYS A 339 -40.53 -12.87 -43.54
C LYS A 339 -41.94 -13.43 -43.76
N ILE A 340 -42.53 -14.05 -42.73
CA ILE A 340 -43.91 -14.54 -42.76
C ILE A 340 -44.89 -13.39 -42.99
N ALA A 341 -44.80 -12.31 -42.21
CA ALA A 341 -45.64 -11.12 -42.34
C ALA A 341 -45.49 -10.46 -43.72
N LYS A 342 -44.28 -10.41 -44.31
CA LYS A 342 -44.09 -9.94 -45.69
C LYS A 342 -44.78 -10.85 -46.71
N ARG A 343 -44.72 -12.17 -46.52
CA ARG A 343 -45.40 -13.15 -47.40
C ARG A 343 -46.91 -13.03 -47.27
N GLU A 344 -47.45 -12.93 -46.06
CA GLU A 344 -48.87 -12.72 -45.78
C GLU A 344 -49.36 -11.38 -46.32
N LYS A 345 -48.60 -10.28 -46.13
CA LYS A 345 -48.94 -8.97 -46.71
C LYS A 345 -48.96 -9.00 -48.24
N LYS A 346 -48.05 -9.75 -48.88
CA LYS A 346 -48.09 -9.99 -50.34
C LYS A 346 -49.32 -10.80 -50.74
N PHE A 347 -49.67 -11.81 -49.96
CA PHE A 347 -50.85 -12.65 -50.20
C PHE A 347 -52.18 -11.90 -50.01
N MET A 348 -52.24 -10.96 -49.05
CA MET A 348 -53.45 -10.20 -48.67
C MET A 348 -53.56 -8.81 -49.33
N ARG A 349 -52.68 -8.47 -50.29
CA ARG A 349 -52.74 -7.18 -51.00
C ARG A 349 -53.95 -7.15 -51.95
N PRO A 350 -54.88 -6.18 -51.82
CA PRO A 350 -56.00 -6.03 -52.76
C PRO A 350 -55.48 -5.60 -54.13
N GLY A 351 -55.71 -6.39 -55.18
CA GLY A 351 -55.24 -6.14 -56.54
C GLY A 351 -55.06 -7.40 -57.38
N PHE A 352 -54.66 -7.22 -58.64
CA PHE A 352 -54.79 -8.16 -59.79
C PHE A 352 -54.15 -9.57 -59.67
N GLU A 353 -53.47 -9.90 -58.57
CA GLU A 353 -53.01 -11.28 -58.30
C GLU A 353 -53.28 -11.75 -56.84
N GLY A 354 -54.15 -11.05 -56.11
CA GLY A 354 -54.43 -11.27 -54.68
C GLY A 354 -55.60 -12.22 -54.41
N ARG A 355 -55.30 -13.53 -54.36
CA ARG A 355 -56.10 -14.76 -54.11
C ARG A 355 -56.25 -15.61 -55.38
N LYS A 356 -55.28 -16.49 -55.63
CA LYS A 356 -55.58 -17.75 -56.35
C LYS A 356 -56.37 -18.64 -55.40
N GLU A 357 -57.66 -18.36 -55.27
CA GLU A 357 -58.62 -19.27 -54.67
C GLU A 357 -58.77 -20.45 -55.62
N GLY A 358 -57.94 -21.48 -55.42
CA GLY A 358 -57.95 -22.70 -56.21
C GLY A 358 -57.36 -22.55 -57.61
N PHE A 359 -56.39 -23.39 -57.93
CA PHE A 359 -56.42 -23.96 -59.28
C PHE A 359 -57.78 -24.67 -59.38
N ILE A 360 -58.68 -24.16 -60.20
CA ILE A 360 -59.85 -24.91 -60.65
C ILE A 360 -59.31 -26.06 -61.48
N THR A 361 -59.04 -27.20 -60.85
CA THR A 361 -59.10 -28.49 -61.54
C THR A 361 -60.58 -28.78 -61.76
N ARG A 362 -61.12 -28.32 -62.89
CA ARG A 362 -62.30 -28.92 -63.52
C ARG A 362 -61.79 -29.89 -64.58
N GLU A 363 -62.26 -31.13 -64.43
CA GLU A 363 -62.23 -32.27 -65.37
C GLU A 363 -60.89 -32.93 -65.66
#